data_AF-A0A4W4GGZ2-F1
#
_entry.id   AF-A0A4W4GGZ2-F1
#
_cell.length_a   1.000
_cell.length_b   1.000
_cell.length_c   1.000
_cell.angle_alpha   90.00
_cell.angle_beta   90.00
_cell.angle_gamma   90.00
#
_symmetry.space_group_name_H-M   'P 1'
#
loop_
_entity.id
_entity.type
_entity.pdbx_description
1 polymer ?
#
loop_
_entity_poly.entity_id
_entity_poly.type
_entity_poly.pdbx_seq_one_letter_code
_entity_poly.pdbx_strand_id
1 'polypeptide(L)'
;MMEEVSITVAYNAHVMNQICEEDIFASLVADSRPRPAVPTKKLKKFEKEYHTQRERQLQQEDPIDRYQRENRRLQEASMRLEQENDDLAHELVTSKIALRNDLDQVEDRRRRLLRCALAPPPHLSLPTAESFRGPDETWIFLFQIKEVFRRELEKAELEIKKTTAIIAEYKQICSQLSTRLERQQASTKEELEMVKSKVMACERCRELFSKEGPLHIPAVSQDNRDSDLDEEKDSLKAQLRELELELAQTKLQLVEAKCRIQELEHQRGVLMTEVQAAKNSWFSKTLGSLKTSAGSQAPSSPKEGQ
;
A
#
# COMPACT_ATOMS: atom_id res chain seq x y z
N MET A 1 -32.31 -13.80 -31.83
CA MET A 1 -30.98 -13.24 -32.14
C MET A 1 -29.89 -14.08 -31.45
N MET A 2 -29.70 -15.33 -31.85
CA MET A 2 -28.68 -16.22 -31.25
C MET A 2 -27.99 -17.11 -32.30
N GLU A 3 -27.75 -16.60 -33.51
CA GLU A 3 -27.04 -17.35 -34.57
C GLU A 3 -25.78 -16.67 -35.11
N GLU A 4 -25.48 -15.42 -34.73
CA GLU A 4 -24.30 -14.69 -35.26
C GLU A 4 -23.00 -14.89 -34.44
N VAL A 5 -23.09 -15.47 -33.23
CA VAL A 5 -21.91 -15.65 -32.36
C VAL A 5 -21.07 -16.87 -32.79
N SER A 6 -21.67 -17.87 -33.42
CA SER A 6 -20.97 -19.14 -33.74
C SER A 6 -20.00 -19.00 -34.91
N ILE A 7 -20.34 -18.19 -35.93
CA ILE A 7 -19.51 -17.99 -37.13
C ILE A 7 -18.25 -17.17 -36.78
N THR A 8 -18.40 -16.14 -35.96
CA THR A 8 -17.28 -15.27 -35.54
C THR A 8 -16.27 -16.02 -34.68
N VAL A 9 -16.74 -16.91 -33.79
CA VAL A 9 -15.86 -17.74 -32.95
C VAL A 9 -15.13 -18.80 -33.78
N ALA A 10 -15.80 -19.41 -34.76
CA ALA A 10 -15.17 -20.36 -35.68
C ALA A 10 -14.12 -19.70 -36.60
N TYR A 11 -14.41 -18.49 -37.10
CA TYR A 11 -13.46 -17.70 -37.90
C TYR A 11 -12.23 -17.31 -37.08
N ASN A 12 -12.43 -16.85 -35.83
CA ASN A 12 -11.33 -16.52 -34.92
C ASN A 12 -10.49 -17.75 -34.56
N ALA A 13 -11.09 -18.91 -34.34
CA ALA A 13 -10.36 -20.15 -34.09
C ALA A 13 -9.54 -20.59 -35.30
N HIS A 14 -10.07 -20.44 -36.52
CA HIS A 14 -9.34 -20.76 -37.75
C HIS A 14 -8.16 -19.81 -37.98
N VAL A 15 -8.37 -18.50 -37.80
CA VAL A 15 -7.30 -17.49 -37.92
C VAL A 15 -6.20 -17.72 -36.89
N MET A 16 -6.55 -18.03 -35.63
CA MET A 16 -5.56 -18.32 -34.59
C MET A 16 -4.77 -19.61 -34.87
N ASN A 17 -5.41 -20.65 -35.43
CA ASN A 17 -4.71 -21.86 -35.86
C ASN A 17 -3.78 -21.60 -37.07
N GLN A 18 -4.20 -20.77 -38.02
CA GLN A 18 -3.41 -20.44 -39.20
C GLN A 18 -2.16 -19.63 -38.83
N ILE A 19 -2.28 -18.69 -37.87
CA ILE A 19 -1.15 -17.96 -37.30
C ILE A 19 -0.20 -18.91 -36.57
N CYS A 20 -0.72 -19.89 -35.81
CA CYS A 20 0.11 -20.90 -35.18
C CYS A 20 0.86 -21.80 -36.18
N GLU A 21 0.24 -22.20 -37.29
CA GLU A 21 0.91 -23.00 -38.32
C GLU A 21 1.98 -22.20 -39.06
N GLU A 22 1.74 -20.93 -39.39
CA GLU A 22 2.74 -20.05 -40.00
C GLU A 22 3.94 -19.82 -39.07
N ASP A 23 3.72 -19.65 -37.77
CA ASP A 23 4.78 -19.51 -36.78
C ASP A 23 5.59 -20.81 -36.60
N ILE A 24 4.94 -21.97 -36.66
CA ILE A 24 5.60 -23.28 -36.64
C ILE A 24 6.46 -23.46 -37.90
N PHE A 25 5.96 -23.09 -39.08
CA PHE A 25 6.72 -23.13 -40.32
C PHE A 25 7.89 -22.13 -40.31
N ALA A 26 7.68 -20.92 -39.79
CA ALA A 26 8.74 -19.92 -39.63
C ALA A 26 9.84 -20.41 -38.67
N SER A 27 9.47 -21.10 -37.59
CA SER A 27 10.40 -21.76 -36.67
C SER A 27 11.19 -22.87 -37.36
N LEU A 28 10.52 -23.76 -38.10
CA LEU A 28 11.20 -24.84 -38.85
C LEU A 28 12.18 -24.28 -39.89
N VAL A 29 11.81 -23.20 -40.58
CA VAL A 29 12.69 -22.54 -41.56
C VAL A 29 13.86 -21.85 -40.86
N ALA A 30 13.67 -21.27 -39.67
CA ALA A 30 14.73 -20.66 -38.87
C ALA A 30 15.76 -21.68 -38.36
N ASP A 31 15.33 -22.91 -38.05
CA ASP A 31 16.22 -23.99 -37.61
C ASP A 31 16.89 -24.75 -38.77
N SER A 32 16.32 -24.72 -39.97
CA SER A 32 16.91 -25.34 -41.18
C SER A 32 18.04 -24.52 -41.83
N ARG A 33 18.22 -23.24 -41.46
CA ARG A 33 19.28 -22.38 -42.01
C ARG A 33 20.51 -22.37 -41.08
N PRO A 34 21.73 -22.52 -41.61
CA PRO A 34 22.93 -22.30 -40.80
C PRO A 34 22.92 -20.86 -40.28
N ARG A 35 22.82 -20.67 -38.95
CA ARG A 35 22.92 -19.34 -38.34
C ARG A 35 24.30 -18.78 -38.69
N PRO A 36 24.41 -17.64 -39.40
CA PRO A 36 25.71 -17.04 -39.68
C PRO A 36 26.35 -16.67 -38.34
N ALA A 37 27.38 -17.40 -37.95
CA ALA A 37 28.14 -17.11 -36.73
C ALA A 37 28.77 -15.73 -36.88
N VAL A 38 28.25 -14.75 -36.16
CA VAL A 38 28.82 -13.40 -36.09
C VAL A 38 30.23 -13.55 -35.54
N PRO A 39 31.29 -13.16 -36.28
CA PRO A 39 32.65 -13.36 -35.82
C PRO A 39 32.88 -12.61 -34.51
N THR A 40 32.99 -13.32 -33.40
CA THR A 40 33.10 -12.78 -32.03
C THR A 40 34.31 -11.83 -31.87
N LYS A 41 35.35 -12.00 -32.68
CA LYS A 41 36.51 -11.09 -32.77
C LYS A 41 36.13 -9.71 -33.32
N LYS A 42 35.18 -9.63 -34.26
CA LYS A 42 34.66 -8.35 -34.77
C LYS A 42 33.77 -7.67 -33.75
N LEU A 43 32.96 -8.44 -33.01
CA LEU A 43 32.08 -7.92 -31.96
C LEU A 43 32.87 -7.23 -30.84
N LYS A 44 33.92 -7.88 -30.33
CA LYS A 44 34.83 -7.29 -29.33
C LYS A 44 35.56 -6.04 -29.84
N LYS A 45 35.87 -5.99 -31.14
CA LYS A 45 36.44 -4.80 -31.78
C LYS A 45 35.42 -3.65 -31.79
N PHE A 46 34.18 -3.91 -32.20
CA PHE A 46 33.11 -2.90 -32.22
C PHE A 46 32.75 -2.41 -30.81
N GLU A 47 32.70 -3.30 -29.82
CA GLU A 47 32.50 -2.95 -28.42
C GLU A 47 33.60 -2.01 -27.92
N LYS A 48 34.87 -2.35 -28.18
CA LYS A 48 36.01 -1.51 -27.83
C LYS A 48 35.97 -0.16 -28.55
N GLU A 49 35.66 -0.15 -29.84
CA GLU A 49 35.53 1.06 -30.66
C GLU A 49 34.38 1.95 -30.16
N TYR A 50 33.24 1.37 -29.77
CA TYR A 50 32.12 2.07 -29.16
C TYR A 50 32.52 2.73 -27.84
N HIS A 51 33.20 2.01 -26.94
CA HIS A 51 33.69 2.58 -25.69
C HIS A 51 34.70 3.71 -25.93
N THR A 52 35.65 3.53 -26.84
CA THR A 52 36.63 4.58 -27.19
C THR A 52 35.96 5.79 -27.86
N GLN A 53 34.94 5.58 -28.70
CA GLN A 53 34.21 6.66 -29.33
C GLN A 53 33.37 7.43 -28.31
N ARG A 54 32.75 6.73 -27.35
CA ARG A 54 31.99 7.34 -26.26
C ARG A 54 32.88 8.14 -25.30
N GLU A 55 34.07 7.62 -25.00
CA GLU A 55 35.07 8.30 -24.18
C GLU A 55 35.65 9.53 -24.90
N ARG A 56 35.89 9.42 -26.21
CA ARG A 56 36.31 10.55 -27.05
C ARG A 56 35.22 11.62 -27.16
N GLN A 57 33.94 11.24 -27.25
CA GLN A 57 32.80 12.18 -27.20
C GLN A 57 32.73 12.89 -25.85
N LEU A 58 32.94 12.19 -24.73
CA LEU A 58 32.99 12.78 -23.40
C LEU A 58 34.18 13.75 -23.22
N GLN A 59 35.33 13.44 -23.83
CA GLN A 59 36.51 14.31 -23.83
C GLN A 59 36.39 15.50 -24.80
N GLN A 60 35.45 15.42 -25.75
CA GLN A 60 35.20 16.45 -26.76
C GLN A 60 34.13 17.46 -26.31
N GLU A 61 33.34 17.16 -25.27
CA GLU A 61 32.52 18.18 -24.61
C GLU A 61 33.44 19.26 -24.01
N ASP A 62 33.16 20.53 -24.34
CA ASP A 62 33.90 21.66 -23.80
C ASP A 62 33.82 21.63 -22.26
N PRO A 63 34.95 21.59 -21.54
CA PRO A 63 34.97 21.65 -20.08
C PRO A 63 34.12 22.80 -19.54
N ILE A 64 34.10 23.95 -20.23
CA ILE A 64 33.32 25.12 -19.85
C ILE A 64 31.82 24.83 -19.94
N ASP A 65 31.34 24.23 -21.03
CA ASP A 65 29.92 23.89 -21.21
C ASP A 65 29.43 22.89 -20.16
N ARG A 66 30.27 21.91 -19.81
CA ARG A 66 29.98 20.95 -18.75
C ARG A 66 29.85 21.65 -17.40
N TYR A 67 30.80 22.52 -17.04
CA TYR A 67 30.74 23.27 -15.78
C TYR A 67 29.58 24.26 -15.75
N GLN A 68 29.21 24.88 -16.87
CA GLN A 68 28.04 25.77 -16.94
C GLN A 68 26.72 25.02 -16.73
N ARG A 69 26.57 23.82 -17.31
CA ARG A 69 25.39 22.97 -17.07
C ARG A 69 25.31 22.52 -15.63
N GLU A 70 26.42 22.11 -15.05
CA GLU A 70 26.46 21.68 -13.64
C GLU A 70 26.17 22.85 -12.70
N ASN A 71 26.75 24.03 -12.95
CA ASN A 71 26.50 25.22 -12.15
C ASN A 71 25.03 25.66 -12.24
N ARG A 72 24.41 25.58 -13.43
CA ARG A 72 22.97 25.83 -13.58
C ARG A 72 22.12 24.86 -12.75
N ARG A 73 22.45 23.56 -12.79
CA ARG A 73 21.76 22.55 -11.97
C ARG A 73 21.91 22.81 -10.47
N LEU A 74 23.11 23.19 -10.03
CA LEU A 74 23.37 23.53 -8.63
C LEU A 74 22.62 24.80 -8.20
N GLN A 75 22.53 25.81 -9.07
CA GLN A 75 21.74 27.01 -8.82
C GLN A 75 20.24 26.70 -8.70
N GLU A 76 19.70 25.89 -9.61
CA GLU A 76 18.30 25.43 -9.55
C GLU A 76 18.02 24.63 -8.27
N ALA A 77 18.95 23.75 -7.87
CA ALA A 77 18.85 23.00 -6.62
C ALA A 77 18.94 23.91 -5.39
N SER A 78 19.82 24.91 -5.38
CA SER A 78 19.94 25.90 -4.30
C SER A 78 18.64 26.68 -4.13
N MET A 79 18.09 27.21 -5.23
CA MET A 79 16.84 27.96 -5.21
C MET A 79 15.67 27.11 -4.69
N ARG A 80 15.62 25.84 -5.08
CA ARG A 80 14.61 24.91 -4.55
C ARG A 80 14.77 24.67 -3.05
N LEU A 81 15.98 24.43 -2.58
CA LEU A 81 16.25 24.19 -1.17
C LEU A 81 16.00 25.44 -0.31
N GLU A 82 16.29 26.63 -0.83
CA GLU A 82 15.95 27.90 -0.20
C GLU A 82 14.43 28.03 -0.03
N GLN A 83 13.66 27.73 -1.08
CA GLN A 83 12.20 27.77 -1.01
C GLN A 83 11.64 26.73 -0.02
N GLU A 84 12.14 25.49 -0.05
CA GLU A 84 11.73 24.47 0.93
C GLU A 84 12.09 24.88 2.37
N ASN A 85 13.21 25.59 2.57
CA ASN A 85 13.60 26.12 3.87
C ASN A 85 12.65 27.24 4.34
N ASP A 86 12.32 28.17 3.46
CA ASP A 86 11.38 29.27 3.73
C ASP A 86 9.98 28.72 4.07
N ASP A 87 9.50 27.72 3.33
CA ASP A 87 8.23 27.05 3.59
C ASP A 87 8.24 26.38 4.97
N LEU A 88 9.30 25.62 5.30
CA LEU A 88 9.45 24.99 6.61
C LEU A 88 9.54 26.03 7.74
N ALA A 89 10.24 27.14 7.52
CA ALA A 89 10.31 28.24 8.49
C ALA A 89 8.93 28.87 8.72
N HIS A 90 8.16 29.09 7.66
CA HIS A 90 6.80 29.60 7.74
C HIS A 90 5.86 28.64 8.47
N GLU A 91 5.90 27.35 8.15
CA GLU A 91 5.12 26.32 8.84
C GLU A 91 5.47 26.26 10.33
N LEU A 92 6.77 26.28 10.67
CA LEU A 92 7.24 26.26 12.05
C LEU A 92 6.74 27.47 12.83
N VAL A 93 6.85 28.66 12.25
CA VAL A 93 6.35 29.90 12.89
C VAL A 93 4.83 29.85 13.07
N THR A 94 4.10 29.40 12.06
CA THR A 94 2.63 29.29 12.10
C THR A 94 2.19 28.31 13.17
N SER A 95 2.78 27.11 13.19
CA SER A 95 2.52 26.07 14.20
C SER A 95 2.86 26.56 15.61
N LYS A 96 4.00 27.26 15.77
CA LYS A 96 4.40 27.85 17.06
C LYS A 96 3.42 28.91 17.55
N ILE A 97 2.88 29.75 16.67
CA ILE A 97 1.85 30.74 17.04
C ILE A 97 0.56 30.02 17.46
N ALA A 98 0.12 29.02 16.69
CA ALA A 98 -1.08 28.24 17.02
C ALA A 98 -0.96 27.56 18.39
N LEU A 99 0.16 26.88 18.66
CA LEU A 99 0.40 26.21 19.95
C LEU A 99 0.45 27.19 21.13
N ARG A 100 0.99 28.40 20.93
CA ARG A 100 0.96 29.45 21.95
C ARG A 100 -0.47 29.90 22.26
N ASN A 101 -1.29 30.10 21.22
CA ASN A 101 -2.70 30.47 21.39
C ASN A 101 -3.50 29.37 22.11
N ASP A 102 -3.22 28.10 21.81
CA ASP A 102 -3.87 26.97 22.48
C ASP A 102 -3.46 26.88 23.96
N LEU A 103 -2.17 27.10 24.25
CA LEU A 103 -1.68 27.18 25.63
C LEU A 103 -2.37 28.31 26.40
N ASP A 104 -2.44 29.50 25.83
CA ASP A 104 -3.11 30.65 26.43
C ASP A 104 -4.60 30.36 26.71
N GLN A 105 -5.30 29.70 25.77
CA GLN A 105 -6.69 29.28 25.98
C GLN A 105 -6.84 28.27 27.13
N VAL A 106 -5.95 27.29 27.24
CA VAL A 106 -5.97 26.30 28.32
C VAL A 106 -5.68 26.97 29.66
N GLU A 107 -4.73 27.91 29.70
CA GLU A 107 -4.44 28.69 30.90
C GLU A 107 -5.63 29.56 31.32
N ASP A 108 -6.32 30.20 30.38
CA ASP A 108 -7.52 30.98 30.66
C ASP A 108 -8.66 30.12 31.18
N ARG A 109 -8.86 28.92 30.60
CA ARG A 109 -9.83 27.94 31.11
C ARG A 109 -9.47 27.52 32.53
N ARG A 110 -8.20 27.23 32.81
CA ARG A 110 -7.72 26.91 34.16
C ARG A 110 -7.99 28.05 35.13
N ARG A 111 -7.67 29.30 34.75
CA ARG A 111 -7.92 30.50 35.56
C ARG A 111 -9.40 30.70 35.83
N ARG A 112 -10.28 30.45 34.86
CA ARG A 112 -11.75 30.52 35.03
C ARG A 112 -12.24 29.45 36.00
N LEU A 113 -11.84 28.20 35.81
CA LEU A 113 -12.22 27.09 36.70
C LEU A 113 -11.73 27.32 38.13
N LEU A 114 -10.47 27.76 38.30
CA LEU A 114 -9.91 28.10 39.61
C LEU A 114 -10.67 29.25 40.27
N ARG A 115 -11.04 30.28 39.50
CA ARG A 115 -11.86 31.39 40.00
C ARG A 115 -13.25 30.95 40.42
N CYS A 116 -13.90 30.07 39.67
CA CYS A 116 -15.21 29.50 40.03
C CYS A 116 -15.13 28.60 41.28
N ALA A 117 -14.04 27.84 41.44
CA ALA A 117 -13.83 26.96 42.59
C ALA A 117 -13.51 27.74 43.88
N LEU A 118 -12.83 28.89 43.76
CA LEU A 118 -12.50 29.77 44.89
C LEU A 118 -13.56 30.84 45.13
N ALA A 119 -14.55 30.99 44.26
CA ALA A 119 -15.64 31.92 44.47
C ALA A 119 -16.45 31.44 45.69
N PRO A 120 -16.67 32.29 46.70
CA PRO A 120 -17.58 31.96 47.78
C PRO A 120 -18.97 31.71 47.17
N PRO A 121 -19.74 30.73 47.67
CA PRO A 121 -21.09 30.49 47.18
C PRO A 121 -21.88 31.81 47.27
N PRO A 122 -22.72 32.12 46.28
CA PRO A 122 -23.52 33.34 46.31
C PRO A 122 -24.27 33.36 47.63
N HIS A 123 -24.09 34.44 48.38
CA HIS A 123 -24.66 34.63 49.71
C HIS A 123 -26.13 34.19 49.70
N LEU A 124 -26.41 33.09 50.40
CA LEU A 124 -27.74 32.83 50.93
C LEU A 124 -28.06 34.03 51.83
N SER A 125 -28.90 34.92 51.30
CA SER A 125 -29.91 35.53 52.14
C SER A 125 -30.69 34.36 52.76
N LEU A 126 -30.79 34.31 54.08
CA LEU A 126 -31.62 33.34 54.76
C LEU A 126 -33.06 33.45 54.23
N PRO A 127 -33.67 32.31 53.86
CA PRO A 127 -34.94 31.98 54.47
C PRO A 127 -34.87 30.62 55.15
N THR A 128 -35.56 30.59 56.29
CA THR A 128 -36.14 29.46 57.01
C THR A 128 -36.16 28.11 56.30
N ALA A 129 -35.85 27.08 57.10
CA ALA A 129 -36.32 25.70 57.06
C ALA A 129 -37.02 25.22 55.78
N GLU A 130 -36.51 24.10 55.28
CA GLU A 130 -37.05 23.21 54.24
C GLU A 130 -36.47 23.39 52.82
N SER A 131 -35.96 22.27 52.32
CA SER A 131 -35.60 21.99 50.92
C SER A 131 -34.23 22.46 50.44
N PHE A 132 -33.21 21.59 50.57
CA PHE A 132 -32.22 21.34 49.49
C PHE A 132 -31.64 19.93 49.65
N ARG A 133 -32.44 18.93 49.27
CA ARG A 133 -31.99 17.57 48.97
C ARG A 133 -31.67 17.54 47.46
N GLY A 134 -30.41 17.80 47.06
CA GLY A 134 -30.13 17.96 45.61
C GLY A 134 -28.70 18.20 45.07
N PRO A 135 -27.57 17.94 45.77
CA PRO A 135 -26.24 17.90 45.12
C PRO A 135 -25.69 16.49 44.79
N ASP A 136 -26.23 15.44 45.40
CA ASP A 136 -25.60 14.10 45.39
C ASP A 136 -25.66 13.39 44.02
N GLU A 137 -26.76 13.52 43.28
CA GLU A 137 -26.95 12.78 42.01
C GLU A 137 -26.00 13.24 40.91
N THR A 138 -25.71 14.54 40.83
CA THR A 138 -24.79 15.09 39.81
C THR A 138 -23.34 14.68 40.10
N TRP A 139 -22.95 14.63 41.37
CA TRP A 139 -21.61 14.19 41.79
C TRP A 139 -21.43 12.68 41.55
N ILE A 140 -22.43 11.87 41.86
CA ILE A 140 -22.45 10.43 41.57
C ILE A 140 -22.33 10.19 40.05
N PHE A 141 -23.08 10.93 39.24
CA PHE A 141 -23.01 10.83 37.77
C PHE A 141 -21.63 11.22 37.22
N LEU A 142 -21.04 12.32 37.72
CA LEU A 142 -19.69 12.75 37.35
C LEU A 142 -18.63 11.71 37.74
N PHE A 143 -18.75 11.11 38.93
CA PHE A 143 -17.85 10.04 39.38
C PHE A 143 -17.99 8.81 38.49
N GLN A 144 -19.21 8.40 38.16
CA GLN A 144 -19.49 7.27 37.27
C GLN A 144 -18.93 7.50 35.86
N ILE A 145 -19.10 8.70 35.31
CA ILE A 145 -18.52 9.08 34.01
C ILE A 145 -17.00 9.01 34.05
N LYS A 146 -16.36 9.63 35.06
CA LYS A 146 -14.90 9.62 35.21
C LYS A 146 -14.36 8.20 35.34
N GLU A 147 -15.07 7.35 36.07
CA GLU A 147 -14.72 5.95 36.27
C GLU A 147 -14.86 5.14 34.98
N VAL A 148 -15.88 5.40 34.16
CA VAL A 148 -16.02 4.79 32.83
C VAL A 148 -14.88 5.23 31.91
N PHE A 149 -14.56 6.52 31.83
CA PHE A 149 -13.43 7.01 31.04
C PHE A 149 -12.10 6.42 31.50
N ARG A 150 -11.87 6.32 32.81
CA ARG A 150 -10.69 5.68 33.38
C ARG A 150 -10.56 4.23 32.92
N ARG A 151 -11.64 3.45 33.00
CA ARG A 151 -11.65 2.05 32.56
C ARG A 151 -11.41 1.90 31.07
N GLU A 152 -12.00 2.75 30.24
CA GLU A 152 -11.79 2.69 28.79
C GLU A 152 -10.37 3.10 28.40
N LEU A 153 -9.76 4.07 29.10
CA LEU A 153 -8.34 4.40 28.92
C LEU A 153 -7.44 3.22 29.32
N GLU A 154 -7.68 2.61 30.48
CA GLU A 154 -6.89 1.45 30.94
C GLU A 154 -7.00 0.26 29.98
N LYS A 155 -8.20 0.01 29.43
CA LYS A 155 -8.38 -1.01 28.40
C LYS A 155 -7.62 -0.67 27.12
N ALA A 156 -7.72 0.57 26.63
CA ALA A 156 -7.02 1.00 25.43
C ALA A 156 -5.49 0.90 25.61
N GLU A 157 -4.97 1.29 26.77
CA GLU A 157 -3.55 1.14 27.10
C GLU A 157 -3.13 -0.34 27.14
N LEU A 158 -3.96 -1.22 27.70
CA LEU A 158 -3.69 -2.66 27.72
C LEU A 158 -3.66 -3.23 26.30
N GLU A 159 -4.61 -2.85 25.45
CA GLU A 159 -4.63 -3.28 24.05
C GLU A 159 -3.43 -2.74 23.26
N ILE A 160 -3.03 -1.48 23.47
CA ILE A 160 -1.80 -0.93 22.88
C ILE A 160 -0.57 -1.72 23.34
N LYS A 161 -0.49 -2.09 24.62
CA LYS A 161 0.62 -2.91 25.14
C LYS A 161 0.64 -4.30 24.48
N LYS A 162 -0.53 -4.94 24.33
CA LYS A 162 -0.64 -6.24 23.64
C LYS A 162 -0.24 -6.13 22.17
N THR A 163 -0.78 -5.18 21.42
CA THR A 163 -0.46 -5.01 20.00
C THR A 163 1.02 -4.67 19.80
N THR A 164 1.59 -3.83 20.66
CA THR A 164 3.03 -3.51 20.64
C THR A 164 3.89 -4.74 20.90
N ALA A 165 3.51 -5.59 21.86
CA ALA A 165 4.21 -6.85 22.15
C ALA A 165 4.15 -7.82 20.96
N ILE A 166 2.97 -8.00 20.36
CA ILE A 166 2.78 -8.85 19.17
C ILE A 166 3.64 -8.35 18.00
N ILE A 167 3.68 -7.03 17.77
CA ILE A 167 4.52 -6.44 16.71
C ILE A 167 6.02 -6.70 16.98
N ALA A 168 6.46 -6.59 18.24
CA ALA A 168 7.84 -6.87 18.61
C ALA A 168 8.21 -8.34 18.36
N GLU A 169 7.36 -9.28 18.78
CA GLU A 169 7.53 -10.71 18.54
C GLU A 169 7.53 -11.04 17.04
N TYR A 170 6.62 -10.46 16.27
CA TYR A 170 6.57 -10.63 14.81
C TYR A 170 7.88 -10.16 14.15
N LYS A 171 8.39 -8.98 14.53
CA LYS A 171 9.68 -8.47 14.04
C LYS A 171 10.83 -9.38 14.42
N GLN A 172 10.83 -9.92 15.64
CA GLN A 172 11.83 -10.86 16.12
C GLN A 172 11.81 -12.16 15.29
N ILE A 173 10.63 -12.73 15.03
CA ILE A 173 10.47 -13.92 14.18
C ILE A 173 10.99 -13.64 12.77
N CYS A 174 10.62 -12.51 12.17
CA CYS A 174 11.09 -12.13 10.84
C CYS A 174 12.62 -12.02 10.80
N SER A 175 13.22 -11.34 11.78
CA SER A 175 14.68 -11.24 11.88
C SER A 175 15.33 -12.61 12.02
N GLN A 176 14.79 -13.49 12.87
CA GLN A 176 15.30 -14.85 13.05
C GLN A 176 15.21 -15.68 11.77
N LEU A 177 14.09 -15.59 11.04
CA LEU A 177 13.90 -16.28 9.75
C LEU A 177 14.91 -15.78 8.71
N SER A 178 15.09 -14.46 8.59
CA SER A 178 16.10 -13.88 7.70
C SER A 178 17.51 -14.36 8.03
N THR A 179 17.92 -14.34 9.31
CA THR A 179 19.27 -14.82 9.66
C THR A 179 19.42 -16.33 9.47
N ARG A 180 18.35 -17.14 9.61
CA ARG A 180 18.41 -18.58 9.31
C ARG A 180 18.55 -18.82 7.81
N LEU A 181 17.80 -18.08 6.99
CA LEU A 181 17.87 -18.17 5.53
C LEU A 181 19.27 -17.78 5.02
N GLU A 182 19.83 -16.67 5.49
CA GLU A 182 21.18 -16.22 5.12
C GLU A 182 22.24 -17.26 5.50
N ARG A 183 22.15 -17.86 6.70
CA ARG A 183 23.08 -18.92 7.12
C ARG A 183 22.94 -20.17 6.24
N GLN A 184 21.73 -20.57 5.89
CA GLN A 184 21.51 -21.71 4.99
C GLN A 184 22.08 -21.41 3.60
N GLN A 185 21.81 -20.24 3.03
CA GLN A 185 22.35 -19.82 1.74
C GLN A 185 23.88 -19.78 1.75
N ALA A 186 24.49 -19.25 2.81
CA ALA A 186 25.94 -19.24 2.98
C ALA A 186 26.51 -20.67 3.08
N SER A 187 25.90 -21.54 3.89
CA SER A 187 26.31 -22.95 4.03
C SER A 187 26.21 -23.70 2.71
N THR A 188 25.09 -23.59 1.99
CA THR A 188 24.90 -24.25 0.69
C THR A 188 25.88 -23.70 -0.35
N LYS A 189 26.16 -22.40 -0.33
CA LYS A 189 27.16 -21.80 -1.22
C LYS A 189 28.57 -22.29 -0.90
N GLU A 190 28.93 -22.40 0.36
CA GLU A 190 30.23 -22.95 0.80
C GLU A 190 30.37 -24.43 0.42
N GLU A 191 29.33 -25.24 0.63
CA GLU A 191 29.30 -26.64 0.20
C GLU A 191 29.45 -26.76 -1.32
N LEU A 192 28.75 -25.92 -2.09
CA LEU A 192 28.85 -25.88 -3.55
C LEU A 192 30.27 -25.47 -3.99
N GLU A 193 30.87 -24.46 -3.38
CA GLU A 193 32.24 -24.05 -3.69
C GLU A 193 33.27 -25.11 -3.27
N MET A 194 33.01 -25.87 -2.20
CA MET A 194 33.84 -27.00 -1.80
C MET A 194 33.74 -28.13 -2.83
N VAL A 195 32.54 -28.48 -3.29
CA VAL A 195 32.32 -29.47 -4.36
C VAL A 195 33.00 -29.00 -5.64
N LYS A 196 32.79 -27.74 -6.03
CA LYS A 196 33.45 -27.13 -7.19
C LYS A 196 34.97 -27.22 -7.08
N SER A 197 35.54 -26.88 -5.93
CA SER A 197 36.99 -26.97 -5.69
C SER A 197 37.52 -28.39 -5.81
N LYS A 198 36.81 -29.38 -5.24
CA LYS A 198 37.17 -30.81 -5.36
C LYS A 198 37.06 -31.31 -6.80
N VAL A 199 36.02 -30.92 -7.53
CA VAL A 199 35.82 -31.26 -8.96
C VAL A 199 36.94 -30.67 -9.81
N MET A 200 37.31 -29.41 -9.58
CA MET A 200 38.38 -28.73 -10.32
C MET A 200 39.79 -29.21 -9.95
N ALA A 201 39.97 -29.83 -8.78
CA ALA A 201 41.23 -30.46 -8.37
C ALA A 201 41.45 -31.85 -9.02
N CYS A 202 40.40 -32.48 -9.54
CA CYS A 202 40.50 -33.75 -10.26
C CYS A 202 40.85 -33.51 -11.74
N GLU A 203 41.98 -34.06 -12.20
CA GLU A 203 42.45 -33.86 -13.57
C GLU A 203 41.46 -34.36 -14.64
N ARG A 204 40.74 -35.46 -14.38
CA ARG A 204 39.72 -36.00 -15.31
C ARG A 204 38.40 -35.23 -15.30
N CYS A 205 38.04 -34.60 -14.19
CA CYS A 205 36.76 -33.87 -14.08
C CYS A 205 36.91 -32.41 -14.51
N ARG A 206 38.07 -31.80 -14.31
CA ARG A 206 38.34 -30.39 -14.66
C ARG A 206 38.13 -30.08 -16.15
N GLU A 207 38.35 -31.04 -17.04
CA GLU A 207 38.14 -30.87 -18.49
C GLU A 207 36.66 -30.91 -18.89
N LEU A 208 35.81 -31.55 -18.07
CA LEU A 208 34.37 -31.67 -18.30
C LEU A 208 33.58 -30.48 -17.72
N PHE A 209 34.12 -29.80 -16.70
CA PHE A 209 33.48 -28.68 -16.00
C PHE A 209 34.24 -27.36 -16.19
N SER A 210 33.59 -26.36 -16.80
CA SER A 210 34.11 -25.00 -16.95
C SER A 210 34.04 -24.20 -15.63
N LYS A 211 34.95 -23.22 -15.43
CA LYS A 211 34.96 -22.31 -14.26
C LYS A 211 33.70 -21.43 -14.16
N GLU A 212 33.04 -21.19 -15.29
CA GLU A 212 31.86 -20.34 -15.44
C GLU A 212 30.55 -21.13 -15.73
N GLY A 213 30.62 -22.45 -15.99
CA GLY A 213 29.52 -23.25 -16.56
C GLY A 213 29.22 -22.90 -18.03
N PRO A 214 28.65 -23.79 -18.88
CA PRO A 214 28.14 -25.15 -18.68
C PRO A 214 29.14 -26.26 -19.08
N LEU A 215 28.71 -27.54 -18.97
CA LEU A 215 29.46 -28.76 -19.28
C LEU A 215 29.95 -28.83 -20.75
N HIS A 216 31.17 -29.32 -20.97
CA HIS A 216 31.65 -29.72 -22.30
C HIS A 216 31.68 -31.25 -22.38
N ILE A 217 30.54 -31.86 -22.74
CA ILE A 217 30.46 -33.31 -22.95
C ILE A 217 30.91 -33.62 -24.39
N PRO A 218 31.95 -34.44 -24.62
CA PRO A 218 32.23 -34.99 -25.95
C PRO A 218 31.07 -35.91 -26.34
N ALA A 219 30.57 -35.77 -27.57
CA ALA A 219 29.45 -36.53 -28.12
C ALA A 219 29.68 -38.05 -28.01
N VAL A 220 29.15 -38.67 -26.96
CA VAL A 220 29.03 -40.12 -26.83
C VAL A 220 27.62 -40.42 -26.32
N SER A 221 26.83 -41.02 -27.21
CA SER A 221 25.57 -41.72 -26.97
C SER A 221 24.54 -40.96 -26.13
N GLN A 222 23.99 -39.93 -26.76
CA GLN A 222 22.92 -39.06 -26.28
C GLN A 222 21.56 -39.69 -26.62
N ASP A 223 21.15 -40.71 -25.88
CA ASP A 223 19.81 -41.31 -26.04
C ASP A 223 19.11 -41.58 -24.70
N ASN A 224 19.81 -41.48 -23.57
CA ASN A 224 19.25 -41.78 -22.23
C ASN A 224 19.43 -40.66 -21.19
N ARG A 225 20.18 -39.57 -21.48
CA ARG A 225 20.36 -38.44 -20.56
C ARG A 225 19.57 -37.18 -20.95
N ASP A 226 19.28 -37.03 -22.24
CA ASP A 226 18.37 -35.98 -22.70
C ASP A 226 16.94 -36.27 -22.23
N SER A 227 16.57 -37.55 -22.09
CA SER A 227 15.27 -38.01 -21.63
C SER A 227 14.97 -37.59 -20.18
N ASP A 228 15.90 -37.85 -19.24
CA ASP A 228 15.72 -37.47 -17.83
C ASP A 228 15.71 -35.94 -17.63
N LEU A 229 16.50 -35.19 -18.42
CA LEU A 229 16.53 -33.72 -18.35
C LEU A 229 15.29 -33.09 -19.01
N ASP A 230 14.76 -33.68 -20.08
CA ASP A 230 13.50 -33.24 -20.67
C ASP A 230 12.31 -33.57 -19.74
N GLU A 231 12.33 -34.70 -19.02
CA GLU A 231 11.31 -35.02 -18.00
C GLU A 231 11.34 -34.03 -16.82
N GLU A 232 12.52 -33.68 -16.30
CA GLU A 232 12.66 -32.68 -15.22
C GLU A 232 12.23 -31.28 -15.69
N LYS A 233 12.61 -30.91 -16.91
CA LYS A 233 12.21 -29.65 -17.56
C LYS A 233 10.71 -29.60 -17.80
N ASP A 234 10.08 -30.69 -18.21
CA ASP A 234 8.64 -30.75 -18.42
C ASP A 234 7.86 -30.77 -17.09
N SER A 235 8.41 -31.38 -16.05
CA SER A 235 7.90 -31.27 -14.67
C SER A 235 7.96 -29.84 -14.13
N LEU A 236 9.07 -29.12 -14.34
CA LEU A 236 9.20 -27.72 -13.95
C LEU A 236 8.27 -26.80 -14.74
N LYS A 237 8.07 -27.05 -16.04
CA LYS A 237 7.06 -26.34 -16.84
C LYS A 237 5.64 -26.63 -16.35
N ALA A 238 5.34 -27.87 -15.94
CA ALA A 238 4.05 -28.21 -15.37
C ALA A 238 3.82 -27.49 -14.03
N GLN A 239 4.83 -27.43 -13.16
CA GLN A 239 4.77 -26.65 -11.92
C GLN A 239 4.61 -25.15 -12.17
N LEU A 240 5.28 -24.60 -13.19
CA LEU A 240 5.10 -23.20 -13.58
C LEU A 240 3.67 -22.93 -14.03
N ARG A 241 3.09 -23.81 -14.85
CA ARG A 241 1.68 -23.68 -15.29
C ARG A 241 0.72 -23.77 -14.11
N GLU A 242 0.97 -24.67 -13.16
CA GLU A 242 0.14 -24.79 -11.95
C GLU A 242 0.20 -23.49 -11.12
N LEU A 243 1.41 -22.96 -10.87
CA LEU A 243 1.59 -21.69 -10.16
C LEU A 243 0.95 -20.51 -10.90
N GLU A 244 0.99 -20.50 -12.24
CA GLU A 244 0.31 -19.50 -13.06
C GLU A 244 -1.21 -19.59 -12.93
N LEU A 245 -1.77 -20.81 -12.86
CA LEU A 245 -3.19 -21.03 -12.63
C LEU A 245 -3.61 -20.62 -11.21
N GLU A 246 -2.85 -20.99 -10.19
CA GLU A 246 -3.09 -20.56 -8.80
C GLU A 246 -3.03 -19.03 -8.66
N LEU A 247 -2.08 -18.40 -9.35
CA LEU A 247 -1.96 -16.94 -9.39
C LEU A 247 -3.17 -16.30 -10.09
N ALA A 248 -3.62 -16.86 -11.21
CA ALA A 248 -4.81 -16.38 -11.91
C ALA A 248 -6.07 -16.53 -11.04
N GLN A 249 -6.22 -17.65 -10.35
CA GLN A 249 -7.34 -17.91 -9.43
C GLN A 249 -7.32 -16.95 -8.23
N THR A 250 -6.16 -16.72 -7.63
CA THR A 250 -6.03 -15.76 -6.52
C THR A 250 -6.32 -14.33 -6.98
N LYS A 251 -5.86 -13.95 -8.18
CA LYS A 251 -6.20 -12.64 -8.78
C LYS A 251 -7.70 -12.49 -9.01
N LEU A 252 -8.38 -13.55 -9.48
CA LEU A 252 -9.83 -13.56 -9.65
C LEU A 252 -10.55 -13.36 -8.31
N GLN A 253 -10.18 -14.13 -7.27
CA GLN A 253 -10.74 -13.99 -5.93
C GLN A 253 -10.54 -12.59 -5.34
N LEU A 254 -9.37 -11.98 -5.58
CA LEU A 254 -9.10 -10.61 -5.14
C LEU A 254 -10.03 -9.61 -5.83
N VAL A 255 -10.28 -9.76 -7.13
CA VAL A 255 -11.22 -8.90 -7.88
C VAL A 255 -12.64 -9.10 -7.36
N GLU A 256 -13.07 -10.34 -7.16
CA GLU A 256 -14.40 -10.65 -6.61
C GLU A 256 -14.60 -10.05 -5.21
N ALA A 257 -13.60 -10.17 -4.34
CA ALA A 257 -13.62 -9.58 -3.01
C ALA A 257 -13.69 -8.04 -3.07
N LYS A 258 -12.92 -7.40 -3.96
CA LYS A 258 -12.97 -5.94 -4.17
C LYS A 258 -14.34 -5.50 -4.67
N CYS A 259 -14.93 -6.20 -5.64
CA CYS A 259 -16.29 -5.91 -6.12
C CYS A 259 -17.32 -6.09 -5.00
N ARG A 260 -17.16 -7.12 -4.15
CA ARG A 260 -18.06 -7.35 -3.01
C ARG A 260 -17.98 -6.23 -1.97
N ILE A 261 -16.78 -5.73 -1.70
CA ILE A 261 -16.58 -4.58 -0.79
C ILE A 261 -17.25 -3.33 -1.37
N GLN A 262 -17.04 -3.04 -2.66
CA GLN A 262 -17.67 -1.89 -3.32
C GLN A 262 -19.20 -1.97 -3.27
N GLU A 263 -19.77 -3.15 -3.50
CA GLU A 263 -21.22 -3.36 -3.39
C GLU A 263 -21.74 -3.10 -1.97
N LEU A 264 -21.03 -3.60 -0.94
CA LEU A 264 -21.39 -3.35 0.46
C LEU A 264 -21.25 -1.88 0.85
N GLU A 265 -20.23 -1.18 0.34
CA GLU A 265 -20.05 0.25 0.55
C GLU A 265 -21.18 1.06 -0.09
N HIS A 266 -21.61 0.65 -1.29
CA HIS A 266 -22.77 1.25 -1.96
C HIS A 266 -24.05 1.01 -1.14
N GLN A 267 -24.33 -0.22 -0.72
CA GLN A 267 -25.48 -0.55 0.14
C GLN A 267 -25.47 0.23 1.45
N ARG A 268 -24.31 0.37 2.09
CA ARG A 268 -24.14 1.23 3.28
C ARG A 268 -24.46 2.69 2.96
N GLY A 269 -24.02 3.20 1.82
CA GLY A 269 -24.31 4.56 1.36
C GLY A 269 -25.80 4.80 1.15
N VAL A 270 -26.50 3.85 0.52
CA VAL A 270 -27.95 3.87 0.31
C VAL A 270 -28.69 3.84 1.65
N LEU A 271 -28.36 2.89 2.54
CA LEU A 271 -28.98 2.82 3.87
C LEU A 271 -28.73 4.08 4.70
N MET A 272 -27.55 4.69 4.61
CA MET A 272 -27.26 5.97 5.28
C MET A 272 -28.09 7.12 4.72
N THR A 273 -28.31 7.17 3.41
CA THR A 273 -29.18 8.17 2.79
C THR A 273 -30.65 7.94 3.14
N GLU A 274 -31.11 6.69 3.21
CA GLU A 274 -32.46 6.33 3.69
C GLU A 274 -32.66 6.70 5.17
N VAL A 275 -31.71 6.40 6.05
CA VAL A 275 -31.75 6.79 7.47
C VAL A 275 -31.82 8.32 7.59
N GLN A 276 -31.02 9.04 6.79
CA GLN A 276 -31.04 10.51 6.79
C GLN A 276 -32.35 11.06 6.23
N ALA A 277 -32.92 10.46 5.19
CA ALA A 277 -34.21 10.82 4.63
C ALA A 277 -35.37 10.52 5.61
N ALA A 278 -35.34 9.38 6.30
CA ALA A 278 -36.29 9.01 7.34
C ALA A 278 -36.20 9.95 8.54
N LYS A 279 -34.98 10.34 8.95
CA LYS A 279 -34.76 11.37 9.98
C LYS A 279 -35.34 12.72 9.56
N ASN A 280 -35.06 13.17 8.33
CA ASN A 280 -35.60 14.43 7.81
C ASN A 280 -37.13 14.38 7.65
N SER A 281 -37.70 13.23 7.26
CA SER A 281 -39.15 13.03 7.17
C SER A 281 -39.82 12.95 8.54
N TRP A 282 -39.20 12.30 9.52
CA TRP A 282 -39.74 12.20 10.88
C TRP A 282 -39.66 13.54 11.60
N PHE A 283 -38.54 14.27 11.44
CA PHE A 283 -38.36 15.60 12.00
C PHE A 283 -39.35 16.61 11.41
N SER A 284 -39.56 16.59 10.09
CA SER A 284 -40.54 17.47 9.43
C SER A 284 -42.00 17.12 9.75
N LYS A 285 -42.36 15.83 9.84
CA LYS A 285 -43.73 15.41 10.20
C LYS A 285 -44.06 15.66 11.68
N THR A 286 -43.10 15.49 12.59
CA THR A 286 -43.34 15.66 14.03
C THR A 286 -43.30 17.12 14.46
N LEU A 287 -42.37 17.93 13.94
CA LEU A 287 -42.35 19.38 14.21
C LEU A 287 -43.44 20.12 13.44
N GLY A 288 -43.79 19.66 12.23
CA GLY A 288 -44.92 20.21 11.47
C GLY A 288 -46.26 19.99 12.17
N SER A 289 -46.51 18.79 12.71
CA SER A 289 -47.76 18.47 13.40
C SER A 289 -47.91 19.19 14.75
N LEU A 290 -46.80 19.54 15.42
CA LEU A 290 -46.83 20.34 16.65
C LEU A 290 -47.20 21.82 16.37
N LYS A 291 -46.91 22.31 15.16
CA LYS A 291 -47.19 23.70 14.76
C LYS A 291 -48.63 23.91 14.27
N THR A 292 -49.32 22.85 13.84
CA THR A 292 -50.74 22.91 13.44
C THR A 292 -51.71 22.68 14.60
N SER A 293 -51.28 22.11 15.73
CA SER A 293 -52.10 21.98 16.94
C SER A 293 -52.08 23.23 17.85
N ALA A 294 -51.26 24.24 17.55
CA ALA A 294 -51.19 25.52 18.27
C ALA A 294 -51.85 26.68 17.49
N GLY A 295 -52.64 26.38 16.46
CA GLY A 295 -53.27 27.36 15.58
C GLY A 295 -54.77 27.10 15.38
N SER A 296 -55.53 26.95 16.46
CA SER A 296 -56.99 26.97 16.41
C SER A 296 -57.57 27.47 17.73
N GLN A 297 -57.66 28.80 17.85
CA GLN A 297 -58.78 29.54 18.44
C GLN A 297 -58.37 31.02 18.54
N ALA A 298 -58.77 31.81 17.55
CA ALA A 298 -58.99 33.24 17.77
C ALA A 298 -60.50 33.41 18.05
N PRO A 299 -60.91 33.95 19.21
CA PRO A 299 -62.30 34.25 19.46
C PRO A 299 -62.69 35.53 18.70
N SER A 300 -63.81 35.45 18.00
CA SER A 300 -64.50 36.55 17.34
C SER A 300 -64.95 37.61 18.35
N SER A 301 -64.59 38.88 18.11
CA SER A 301 -65.13 40.05 18.81
C SER A 301 -66.59 40.32 18.42
N PRO A 302 -67.46 40.75 19.34
CA PRO A 302 -68.82 41.15 19.01
C PRO A 302 -68.85 42.58 18.46
N LYS A 303 -69.70 42.79 17.43
CA LYS A 303 -70.14 44.09 16.93
C LYS A 303 -71.32 44.57 17.78
N GLU A 304 -71.22 45.77 18.33
CA GLU A 304 -72.32 46.72 18.59
C GLU A 304 -71.71 48.11 18.35
N GLY A 305 -72.30 49.06 17.63
CA GLY A 305 -73.71 49.30 17.37
C GLY A 305 -74.10 50.61 18.06
N GLN A 306 -74.21 51.69 17.26
CA GLN A 306 -74.56 53.09 17.57
C GLN A 306 -73.45 54.01 18.05
#